data_AF-A0A3E1ZX71-F1
#
_entry.id   AF-A0A3E1ZX71-F1
#
_cell.length_a   1.000
_cell.length_b   1.000
_cell.length_c   1.000
_cell.angle_alpha   90.00
_cell.angle_beta   90.00
_cell.angle_gamma   90.00
#
_symmetry.space_group_name_H-M   'P 1'
#
loop_
_entity.id
_entity.type
_entity.pdbx_description
1 polymer ?
#
loop_
_entity_poly.entity_id
_entity_poly.type
_entity_poly.pdbx_seq_one_letter_code
_entity_poly.pdbx_strand_id
1 'polypeptide(L)' 'MQLGSEKGVVSSRDLDFLASSFARMHLHGRHLCTDAITGNMDEDCRLWFLDRYDFYVEHLKDKELQ' A
#
# COMPACT_ATOMS: atom_id res chain seq x y z
N MET A 1 18.98 26.37 -1.91
CA MET A 1 18.22 25.25 -2.48
C MET A 1 18.61 24.02 -1.70
N GLN A 2 17.77 23.56 -0.78
CA GLN A 2 18.01 22.32 -0.06
C GLN A 2 16.73 21.48 -0.21
N LEU A 3 16.59 20.88 -1.38
CA LEU A 3 15.63 19.79 -1.58
C LEU A 3 16.30 18.57 -0.95
N GLY A 4 16.24 18.51 0.38
CA GLY A 4 16.65 17.33 1.13
C GLY A 4 15.71 16.22 0.69
N SER A 5 16.23 15.27 -0.08
CA SER A 5 15.61 13.97 -0.24
C SER A 5 15.62 13.28 1.12
N GLU A 6 14.68 13.67 1.98
CA GLU A 6 14.19 12.80 3.03
C GLU A 6 13.54 11.60 2.33
N LYS A 7 14.37 10.61 1.96
CA LYS A 7 13.89 9.25 1.78
C LYS A 7 13.42 8.83 3.18
N GLY A 8 12.19 9.24 3.53
CA GLY A 8 11.54 8.86 4.76
C GLY A 8 11.58 7.35 4.79
N VAL A 9 12.33 6.79 5.75
CA VAL A 9 12.30 5.36 6.02
C VAL A 9 10.87 5.06 6.41
N VAL A 10 10.10 4.51 5.47
CA VAL A 10 8.72 4.09 5.73
C VAL A 10 8.84 2.95 6.72
N SER A 11 8.36 3.15 7.95
CA SER A 11 8.35 2.10 8.95
C SER A 11 7.40 0.99 8.50
N SER A 12 7.64 -0.26 8.91
CA SER A 12 6.75 -1.38 8.58
C SER A 12 5.29 -1.12 8.99
N ARG A 13 5.06 -0.28 10.02
CA ARG A 13 3.72 0.19 10.41
C ARG A 13 3.08 1.14 9.41
N ASP A 14 3.85 2.07 8.86
CA ASP A 14 3.36 3.01 7.87
C ASP A 14 3.00 2.27 6.58
N LEU A 15 3.83 1.29 6.18
CA LEU A 15 3.57 0.37 5.08
C LEU A 15 2.28 -0.43 5.27
N ASP A 16 2.06 -0.99 6.46
CA ASP A 16 0.84 -1.74 6.79
C ASP A 16 -0.41 -0.86 6.70
N PHE A 17 -0.35 0.34 7.27
CA PHE A 17 -1.42 1.33 7.18
C PHE A 17 -1.70 1.74 5.73
N LEU A 18 -0.65 1.90 4.93
CA LEU A 18 -0.76 2.23 3.52
C LEU A 18 -1.44 1.11 2.74
N ALA A 19 -1.04 -0.15 2.96
CA ALA A 19 -1.61 -1.32 2.30
C ALA A 19 -3.11 -1.45 2.59
N SER A 20 -3.52 -1.31 3.85
CA SER A 20 -4.92 -1.35 4.26
C SER A 20 -5.73 -0.19 3.66
N SER A 21 -5.19 1.04 3.71
CA SER A 21 -5.85 2.22 3.17
C SER A 21 -6.05 2.11 1.66
N PHE A 22 -5.03 1.63 0.95
CA PHE A 22 -5.11 1.43 -0.49
C PHE A 22 -6.10 0.32 -0.85
N ALA A 23 -6.12 -0.80 -0.12
CA ALA A 23 -7.10 -1.86 -0.35
C ALA A 23 -8.54 -1.34 -0.24
N ARG A 24 -8.83 -0.50 0.77
CA ARG A 24 -10.14 0.16 0.91
C ARG A 24 -10.45 1.09 -0.26
N MET A 25 -9.47 1.88 -0.69
CA MET A 25 -9.63 2.79 -1.82
C MET A 25 -9.93 2.02 -3.12
N HIS A 26 -9.27 0.88 -3.35
CA HIS A 26 -9.51 0.00 -4.49
C HIS A 26 -10.94 -0.55 -4.50
N LEU A 27 -11.43 -1.00 -3.34
CA LEU A 27 -12.81 -1.45 -3.16
C LEU A 27 -13.85 -0.36 -3.43
N HIS A 28 -13.55 0.89 -3.09
CA HIS A 28 -14.39 2.04 -3.41
C HIS A 28 -14.31 2.47 -4.89
N GLY A 29 -13.69 1.65 -5.76
CA GLY A 29 -13.58 1.91 -7.20
C GLY A 29 -12.54 2.96 -7.57
N ARG A 30 -11.64 3.34 -6.65
CA ARG A 30 -10.52 4.23 -7.00
C ARG A 30 -9.41 3.42 -7.65
N HIS A 31 -8.98 3.85 -8.83
CA HIS A 31 -7.87 3.23 -9.53
C HIS A 31 -6.57 3.59 -8.83
N LEU A 32 -5.90 2.59 -8.27
CA LEU A 32 -4.63 2.73 -7.59
C LEU A 32 -3.52 2.11 -8.43
N CYS A 33 -2.53 2.93 -8.76
CA CYS A 33 -1.31 2.45 -9.40
C CYS A 33 -0.36 1.90 -8.31
N THR A 34 -0.46 0.60 -8.04
CA THR A 34 0.47 -0.12 -7.14
C THR A 34 1.92 0.06 -7.58
N ASP A 35 2.19 0.19 -8.86
CA ASP A 35 3.52 0.47 -9.40
C ASP A 35 4.06 1.85 -9.00
N ALA A 36 3.21 2.88 -8.96
CA ALA A 36 3.61 4.21 -8.49
C ALA A 36 3.87 4.25 -6.97
N ILE A 37 3.15 3.43 -6.21
CA ILE A 37 3.31 3.29 -4.75
C ILE A 37 4.60 2.54 -4.42
N THR A 38 4.87 1.45 -5.15
CA THR A 38 6.01 0.56 -4.92
C THR A 38 7.28 1.00 -5.66
N GLY A 39 7.22 1.98 -6.56
CA GLY A 39 8.37 2.45 -7.34
C GLY A 39 9.50 3.06 -6.51
N ASN A 40 9.25 3.44 -5.25
CA ASN A 40 10.29 3.88 -4.31
C ASN A 40 10.72 2.82 -3.29
N MET A 41 10.06 1.66 -3.29
CA MET A 41 10.30 0.56 -2.36
C MET A 41 11.35 -0.40 -2.92
N ASP A 42 12.08 -1.03 -2.00
CA ASP A 42 12.96 -2.15 -2.33
C ASP A 42 12.14 -3.40 -2.73
N GLU A 43 12.76 -4.37 -3.39
CA GLU A 43 12.05 -5.52 -3.96
C GLU A 43 11.36 -6.36 -2.88
N ASP A 44 12.03 -6.62 -1.75
CA ASP A 44 11.45 -7.30 -0.58
C ASP A 44 10.27 -6.52 0.02
N CYS A 45 10.39 -5.19 0.12
CA CYS A 45 9.31 -4.34 0.62
C CYS A 45 8.12 -4.32 -0.33
N ARG A 46 8.38 -4.32 -1.64
CA ARG A 46 7.35 -4.39 -2.68
C ARG A 46 6.58 -5.70 -2.60
N LEU A 47 7.28 -6.84 -2.51
CA LEU A 47 6.66 -8.16 -2.39
C LEU A 47 5.81 -8.25 -1.12
N TRP A 48 6.36 -7.80 0.01
CA TRP A 48 5.61 -7.77 1.28
C TRP A 48 4.37 -6.88 1.19
N PHE A 49 4.48 -5.69 0.59
CA PHE A 49 3.36 -4.77 0.42
C PHE A 49 2.27 -5.35 -0.48
N LEU A 50 2.65 -6.01 -1.58
CA LEU A 50 1.70 -6.63 -2.51
C LEU A 50 0.93 -7.78 -1.85
N ASP A 51 1.62 -8.65 -1.11
CA ASP A 51 0.98 -9.73 -0.34
C ASP A 51 -0.03 -9.17 0.68
N ARG A 52 0.38 -8.14 1.43
CA ARG A 52 -0.49 -7.50 2.42
C ARG A 52 -1.67 -6.78 1.80
N TYR A 53 -1.44 -6.07 0.70
CA TYR A 53 -2.48 -5.39 -0.05
C TYR A 53 -3.54 -6.37 -0.55
N ASP A 54 -3.13 -7.49 -1.15
CA ASP A 54 -4.06 -8.52 -1.64
C ASP A 54 -4.90 -9.12 -0.50
N PHE A 55 -4.24 -9.47 0.61
CA PHE A 55 -4.91 -9.92 1.84
C PHE A 55 -5.97 -8.91 2.33
N TYR A 56 -5.65 -7.62 2.38
CA TYR A 56 -6.62 -6.60 2.77
C TYR A 56 -7.75 -6.45 1.76
N VAL A 57 -7.47 -6.52 0.46
CA VAL A 57 -8.51 -6.43 -0.58
C VAL A 57 -9.49 -7.60 -0.43
N GLU A 58 -9.01 -8.82 -0.25
CA GLU A 58 -9.87 -9.98 -0.01
C GLU A 58 -10.64 -9.86 1.31
N HIS A 59 -9.96 -9.51 2.40
CA HIS A 59 -10.59 -9.37 3.71
C HIS A 59 -11.66 -8.27 3.76
N LEU A 60 -11.43 -7.15 3.08
CA LEU A 60 -12.39 -6.05 3.00
C LEU A 60 -13.52 -6.35 2.03
N LYS A 61 -13.28 -7.12 0.95
CA LYS A 61 -14.34 -7.63 0.06
C LYS A 61 -15.32 -8.50 0.83
N ASP A 62 -14.81 -9.40 1.69
CA ASP A 62 -15.63 -10.26 2.54
C ASP A 62 -16.46 -9.46 3.55
N LYS A 63 -15.86 -8.42 4.16
CA LYS A 63 -16.53 -7.56 5.15
C LYS A 63 -17.58 -6.61 4.60
N GLU A 64 -17.38 -6.03 3.42
CA GLU A 64 -18.34 -5.08 2.82
C GLU A 64 -19.54 -5.80 2.17
N LEU A 65 -19.48 -7.13 2.03
CA LEU A 65 -20.57 -7.96 1.49
C LEU A 65 -21.51 -8.55 2.57
N GLN A 66 -21.29 -8.24 3.85
CA GLN A 66 -22.16 -8.61 4.98
C GLN A 66 -23.07 -7.45 5.41
#